data_AF-A0A198F9R3-F1
#
_entry.id   AF-A0A198F9R3-F1
#
_cell.length_a   1.000
_cell.length_b   1.000
_cell.length_c   1.000
_cell.angle_alpha   90.00
_cell.angle_beta   90.00
_cell.angle_gamma   90.00
#
_symmetry.space_group_name_H-M   'P 1'
#
loop_
_entity.id
_entity.type
_entity.pdbx_description
1 polymer ?
#
loop_
_entity_poly.entity_id
_entity_poly.type
_entity_poly.pdbx_seq_one_letter_code
_entity_poly.pdbx_strand_id
1 'polypeptide(L)'
;MTAKVYGEPYYDFPVKDGQEITAKELKAAYDDGHQFIRIKLTDGHFSPKITLFPSDELSEVNGGLVYVDNASSKSTLFVVYGDNDSPIKMTPGEIRSAYGTSKSGWKVYIH
;
A
#
# COMPACT_ATOMS: atom_id res chain seq x y z
N MET A 1 15.86 32.40 -1.95
CA MET A 1 15.69 31.16 -2.76
C MET A 1 14.48 30.43 -2.21
N THR A 2 13.34 30.56 -2.87
CA THR A 2 12.10 29.89 -2.47
C THR A 2 12.24 28.42 -2.87
N ALA A 3 12.37 27.53 -1.91
CA ALA A 3 12.35 26.09 -2.16
C ALA A 3 11.01 25.77 -2.84
N LYS A 4 11.07 25.32 -4.10
CA LYS A 4 9.92 24.71 -4.75
C LYS A 4 9.62 23.42 -3.98
N VAL A 5 8.50 23.42 -3.26
CA VAL A 5 7.92 22.20 -2.69
C VAL A 5 7.49 21.35 -3.89
N TYR A 6 8.28 20.32 -4.22
CA TYR A 6 7.92 19.37 -5.27
C TYR A 6 6.69 18.56 -4.82
N GLY A 7 5.76 18.39 -5.76
CA GLY A 7 4.43 17.83 -5.53
C GLY A 7 4.43 16.44 -4.92
N GLU A 8 3.36 16.20 -4.15
CA GLU A 8 2.86 14.96 -3.54
C GLU A 8 3.87 13.80 -3.37
N PRO A 9 4.32 13.48 -2.15
CA PRO A 9 5.30 12.41 -1.90
C PRO A 9 4.77 10.99 -2.16
N TYR A 10 3.55 10.85 -2.69
CA TYR A 10 2.88 9.57 -2.90
C TYR A 10 2.35 9.46 -4.33
N TYR A 11 2.51 8.29 -4.92
CA TYR A 11 1.77 7.85 -6.09
C TYR A 11 0.38 7.37 -5.67
N ASP A 12 -0.67 8.03 -6.16
CA ASP A 12 -2.06 7.61 -5.93
C ASP A 12 -2.39 6.40 -6.82
N PHE A 13 -2.49 5.24 -6.18
CA PHE A 13 -2.79 4.00 -6.88
C PHE A 13 -4.26 4.00 -7.37
N PRO A 14 -4.51 3.69 -8.65
CA PRO A 14 -5.86 3.66 -9.18
C PRO A 14 -6.65 2.46 -8.63
N VAL A 15 -7.75 2.74 -7.94
CA VAL A 15 -8.64 1.72 -7.38
C VAL A 15 -9.88 1.59 -8.26
N LYS A 16 -10.18 0.37 -8.71
CA LYS A 16 -11.43 0.03 -9.39
C LYS A 16 -12.40 -0.58 -8.39
N ASP A 17 -13.63 -0.08 -8.37
CA ASP A 17 -14.62 -0.53 -7.39
C ASP A 17 -14.89 -2.03 -7.46
N GLY A 18 -14.86 -2.69 -6.30
CA GLY A 18 -15.05 -4.12 -6.14
C GLY A 18 -13.86 -4.99 -6.57
N GLN A 19 -12.81 -4.42 -7.17
CA GLN A 19 -11.66 -5.19 -7.65
C GLN A 19 -10.59 -5.34 -6.55
N GLU A 20 -10.04 -6.53 -6.40
CA GLU A 20 -8.86 -6.75 -5.57
C GLU A 20 -7.63 -6.02 -6.15
N ILE A 21 -6.80 -5.44 -5.27
CA ILE A 21 -5.48 -4.93 -5.62
C ILE A 21 -4.47 -6.04 -5.39
N THR A 22 -3.84 -6.50 -6.46
CA THR A 22 -2.94 -7.65 -6.44
C THR A 22 -1.49 -7.26 -6.19
N ALA A 23 -0.70 -8.22 -5.70
CA ALA A 23 0.76 -8.08 -5.55
C ALA A 23 1.43 -7.66 -6.87
N LYS A 24 0.97 -8.22 -7.99
CA LYS A 24 1.50 -7.91 -9.33
C LYS A 24 1.29 -6.45 -9.69
N GLU A 25 0.12 -5.88 -9.42
CA GLU A 25 -0.16 -4.48 -9.77
C GLU A 25 0.63 -3.52 -8.88
N LEU A 26 0.75 -3.80 -7.57
CA LEU A 26 1.59 -3.00 -6.68
C LEU A 26 3.07 -3.11 -7.03
N LYS A 27 3.54 -4.31 -7.42
CA LYS A 27 4.91 -4.51 -7.88
C LYS A 27 5.18 -3.75 -9.18
N ALA A 28 4.24 -3.76 -10.12
CA ALA A 28 4.38 -3.00 -11.36
C ALA A 28 4.50 -1.48 -11.09
N ALA A 29 3.70 -0.93 -10.17
CA ALA A 29 3.83 0.48 -9.77
C ALA A 29 5.19 0.75 -9.12
N TYR A 30 5.64 -0.14 -8.23
CA TYR A 30 6.95 -0.04 -7.60
C TYR A 30 8.10 -0.08 -8.63
N ASP A 31 8.03 -0.99 -9.61
CA ASP A 31 9.04 -1.14 -10.67
C ASP A 31 9.08 0.05 -11.63
N ASP A 32 7.98 0.80 -11.75
CA ASP A 32 7.92 2.08 -12.47
C ASP A 32 8.52 3.25 -11.67
N GLY A 33 9.07 2.98 -10.49
CA GLY A 33 9.73 3.95 -9.62
C GLY A 33 8.84 4.54 -8.52
N HIS A 34 7.61 4.05 -8.36
CA HIS A 34 6.71 4.52 -7.29
C HIS A 34 6.98 3.79 -5.97
N GLN A 35 7.97 4.28 -5.22
CA GLN A 35 8.36 3.69 -3.94
C GLN A 35 7.41 4.04 -2.78
N PHE A 36 6.65 5.12 -2.93
CA PHE A 36 5.65 5.59 -1.98
C PHE A 36 4.28 5.52 -2.63
N ILE A 37 3.50 4.49 -2.34
CA ILE A 37 2.20 4.23 -2.94
C ILE A 37 1.12 4.56 -1.93
N ARG A 38 0.10 5.33 -2.33
CA ARG A 38 -1.09 5.62 -1.53
C ARG A 38 -2.31 4.99 -2.18
N ILE A 39 -3.09 4.26 -1.39
CA ILE A 39 -4.34 3.62 -1.78
C ILE A 39 -5.44 4.28 -0.95
N LYS A 40 -6.37 4.97 -1.60
CA LYS A 40 -7.55 5.56 -0.96
C LYS A 40 -8.76 4.70 -1.28
N LEU A 41 -9.42 4.17 -0.27
CA LEU A 41 -10.67 3.43 -0.42
C LEU A 41 -11.84 4.33 -0.07
N THR A 42 -12.81 4.40 -0.97
CA THR A 42 -14.09 5.09 -0.76
C THR A 42 -15.21 4.16 -1.19
N ASP A 43 -16.47 4.48 -0.86
CA ASP A 43 -17.59 3.59 -1.21
C ASP A 43 -17.76 3.33 -2.71
N GLY A 44 -17.33 4.28 -3.55
CA GLY A 44 -17.35 4.16 -5.02
C GLY A 44 -16.01 3.78 -5.65
N HIS A 45 -14.94 3.64 -4.85
CA HIS A 45 -13.63 3.16 -5.28
C HIS A 45 -13.08 2.27 -4.17
N PHE A 46 -13.65 1.07 -4.04
CA PHE A 46 -13.34 0.15 -2.97
C PHE A 46 -12.61 -1.09 -3.47
N SER A 47 -11.64 -1.57 -2.70
CA SER A 47 -11.02 -2.88 -2.91
C SER A 47 -11.28 -3.77 -1.69
N PRO A 48 -11.88 -4.96 -1.86
CA PRO A 48 -12.14 -5.88 -0.75
C PRO A 48 -10.86 -6.52 -0.21
N LYS A 49 -9.78 -6.52 -0.99
CA LYS A 49 -8.50 -7.12 -0.63
C LYS A 49 -7.35 -6.41 -1.33
N ILE A 50 -6.31 -6.11 -0.58
CA ILE A 50 -5.06 -5.50 -1.05
C ILE A 50 -3.94 -6.45 -0.65
N THR A 51 -3.13 -6.85 -1.62
CA THR A 51 -2.03 -7.81 -1.40
C THR A 51 -0.70 -7.19 -1.79
N LEU A 52 0.23 -7.06 -0.85
CA LEU A 52 1.59 -6.59 -1.12
C LEU A 52 2.43 -7.69 -1.75
N PHE A 53 3.38 -7.32 -2.61
CA PHE A 53 4.37 -8.25 -3.14
C PHE A 53 5.40 -8.65 -2.07
N PRO A 54 6.06 -9.81 -2.20
CA PRO A 54 7.13 -10.27 -1.30
C PRO A 54 8.19 -9.19 -1.01
N SER A 55 8.59 -9.06 0.26
CA SER A 55 9.54 -8.02 0.65
C SER A 55 10.94 -8.19 0.08
N ASP A 56 11.36 -9.42 -0.26
CA ASP A 56 12.65 -9.70 -0.91
C ASP A 56 12.79 -9.06 -2.30
N GLU A 57 11.67 -8.69 -2.92
CA GLU A 57 11.64 -7.93 -4.17
C GLU A 57 11.77 -6.41 -3.97
N LEU A 58 11.85 -5.91 -2.73
CA LEU A 58 12.09 -4.49 -2.45
C LEU A 58 13.57 -4.11 -2.66
N SER A 59 13.80 -2.83 -2.88
CA SER A 59 15.15 -2.25 -2.84
C SER A 59 15.70 -2.36 -1.41
N GLU A 60 16.92 -2.85 -1.28
CA GLU A 60 17.62 -2.87 0.01
C GLU A 60 17.86 -1.47 0.56
N VAL A 61 18.19 -0.51 -0.32
CA VAL A 61 18.61 0.84 0.04
C VAL A 61 17.41 1.76 0.21
N ASN A 62 16.51 1.74 -0.77
CA ASN A 62 15.42 2.71 -0.83
C ASN A 62 14.13 2.16 -0.21
N GLY A 63 13.98 0.84 -0.11
CA GLY A 63 12.78 0.20 0.40
C GLY A 63 11.52 0.54 -0.40
N GLY A 64 10.38 0.43 0.27
CA GLY A 64 9.08 0.86 -0.22
C GLY A 64 8.11 1.14 0.92
N LEU A 65 7.09 1.91 0.61
CA LEU A 65 6.01 2.27 1.51
C LEU A 65 4.67 2.18 0.77
N VAL A 66 3.72 1.43 1.33
CA VAL A 66 2.33 1.39 0.90
C VAL A 66 1.45 1.93 2.03
N TYR A 67 0.75 3.00 1.76
CA TYR A 67 -0.19 3.63 2.68
C TYR A 67 -1.62 3.37 2.21
N VAL A 68 -2.48 2.90 3.09
CA VAL A 68 -3.88 2.58 2.81
C VAL A 68 -4.77 3.38 3.75
N ASP A 69 -5.64 4.19 3.16
CA ASP A 69 -6.67 4.95 3.85
C ASP A 69 -8.03 4.35 3.54
N ASN A 70 -8.68 3.74 4.52
CA ASN A 70 -10.01 3.18 4.35
C ASN A 70 -11.11 4.16 4.78
N ALA A 71 -11.34 5.19 3.97
CA ALA A 71 -12.45 6.14 4.15
C ALA A 71 -13.81 5.58 3.69
N SER A 72 -13.90 4.30 3.32
CA SER A 72 -15.16 3.65 2.93
C SER A 72 -15.96 3.16 4.14
N SER A 73 -17.22 2.82 3.92
CA SER A 73 -18.10 2.15 4.88
C SER A 73 -17.83 0.64 5.01
N LYS A 74 -16.92 0.08 4.21
CA LYS A 74 -16.66 -1.36 4.07
C LYS A 74 -15.32 -1.74 4.74
N SER A 75 -15.18 -3.00 5.13
CA SER A 75 -13.90 -3.54 5.61
C SER A 75 -13.09 -4.15 4.47
N THR A 76 -11.79 -3.87 4.41
CA THR A 76 -10.85 -4.49 3.44
C THR A 76 -9.90 -5.45 4.13
N LEU A 77 -9.38 -6.42 3.38
CA LEU A 77 -8.31 -7.31 3.83
C LEU A 77 -6.96 -6.81 3.31
N PHE A 78 -6.04 -6.51 4.21
CA PHE A 78 -4.67 -6.13 3.90
C PHE A 78 -3.74 -7.31 4.12
N VAL A 79 -3.11 -7.79 3.05
CA VAL A 79 -2.29 -9.01 3.03
C VAL A 79 -0.85 -8.64 2.71
N VAL A 80 0.08 -9.18 3.49
CA VAL A 80 1.52 -8.96 3.33
C VAL A 80 2.20 -10.30 3.10
N TYR A 81 2.76 -10.52 1.91
CA TYR A 81 3.51 -11.75 1.62
C TYR A 81 4.89 -11.71 2.30
N GLY A 82 5.26 -12.79 3.00
CA GLY A 82 6.63 -13.01 3.51
C GLY A 82 6.75 -13.25 5.02
N ASP A 83 5.79 -12.80 5.83
CA ASP A 83 5.82 -12.96 7.30
C ASP A 83 4.44 -13.41 7.83
N ASN A 84 4.25 -14.72 8.04
CA ASN A 84 3.10 -15.31 8.76
C ASN A 84 1.68 -14.80 8.38
N ASP A 85 1.36 -14.86 7.09
CA ASP A 85 0.12 -15.33 6.42
C ASP A 85 -1.29 -15.10 7.02
N SER A 86 -1.49 -14.17 7.94
CA SER A 86 -2.84 -13.79 8.37
C SER A 86 -3.26 -12.46 7.74
N PRO A 87 -4.27 -12.44 6.85
CA PRO A 87 -4.87 -11.21 6.37
C PRO A 87 -5.26 -10.29 7.52
N ILE A 88 -4.83 -9.04 7.45
CA ILE A 88 -5.17 -8.02 8.42
C ILE A 88 -6.47 -7.37 7.99
N LYS A 89 -7.52 -7.50 8.80
CA LYS A 89 -8.77 -6.79 8.54
C LYS A 89 -8.61 -5.31 8.88
N MET A 90 -8.85 -4.44 7.90
CA MET A 90 -8.99 -3.00 8.09
C MET A 90 -10.47 -2.64 8.16
N THR A 91 -10.90 -2.04 9.27
CA THR A 91 -12.28 -1.57 9.45
C THR A 91 -12.50 -0.17 8.83
N PRO A 92 -13.75 0.28 8.65
CA PRO A 92 -14.06 1.63 8.18
C PRO A 92 -13.37 2.72 9.01
N GLY A 93 -12.75 3.69 8.35
CA GLY A 93 -12.01 4.79 8.96
C GLY A 93 -10.58 4.44 9.39
N GLU A 94 -10.14 3.19 9.28
CA GLU A 94 -8.76 2.83 9.60
C GLU A 94 -7.77 3.28 8.53
N ILE A 95 -6.61 3.73 9.00
CA ILE A 95 -5.45 4.01 8.18
C ILE A 95 -4.36 3.03 8.56
N ARG A 96 -3.73 2.40 7.56
CA ARG A 96 -2.56 1.54 7.75
C ARG A 96 -1.44 1.88 6.80
N SER A 97 -0.22 1.60 7.22
CA SER A 97 0.93 1.65 6.32
C SER A 97 1.77 0.39 6.46
N ALA A 98 2.26 -0.12 5.34
CA ALA A 98 3.37 -1.07 5.32
C ALA A 98 4.61 -0.36 4.80
N TYR A 99 5.74 -0.49 5.51
CA TYR A 99 7.03 -0.03 5.00
C TYR A 99 8.11 -1.08 5.25
N GLY A 100 9.11 -1.13 4.39
CA GLY A 100 10.17 -2.12 4.52
C GLY A 100 11.26 -2.02 3.48
N THR A 101 12.26 -2.87 3.63
CA THR A 101 13.29 -3.19 2.63
C THR A 101 13.38 -4.71 2.49
N SER A 102 14.16 -5.18 1.50
CA SER A 102 14.44 -6.61 1.35
C SER A 102 15.11 -7.24 2.57
N LYS A 103 15.78 -6.45 3.42
CA LYS A 103 16.40 -6.91 4.67
C LYS A 103 15.46 -6.88 5.87
N SER A 104 14.56 -5.90 5.94
CA SER A 104 13.72 -5.70 7.13
C SER A 104 12.39 -6.45 7.09
N GLY A 105 12.00 -6.94 5.91
CA GLY A 105 10.62 -7.35 5.67
C GLY A 105 9.67 -6.15 5.62
N TRP A 106 8.42 -6.43 5.24
CA TRP A 106 7.33 -5.47 5.38
C TRP A 106 6.91 -5.35 6.85
N LYS A 107 6.85 -4.13 7.37
CA LYS A 107 6.34 -3.85 8.71
C LYS A 107 5.05 -3.05 8.61
N VAL A 108 4.00 -3.54 9.24
CA VAL A 108 2.65 -2.93 9.19
C VAL A 108 2.37 -2.11 10.45
N TYR A 109 1.82 -0.92 10.26
CA TYR A 109 1.47 0.02 11.31
C TYR A 109 0.01 0.49 11.14
N ILE A 110 -0.63 0.77 12.27
CA ILE A 110 -1.94 1.43 12.37
C ILE A 110 -1.69 2.87 12.80
N HIS A 111 -2.44 3.82 12.24
CA HIS A 111 -2.38 5.24 12.58
C HIS A 111 -3.64 5.72 13.29
#